data_AF-A0A7V9IVQ8-F1
#
_entry.id   AF-A0A7V9IVQ8-F1
#
_cell.length_a   1.000
_cell.length_b   1.000
_cell.length_c   1.000
_cell.angle_alpha   90.00
_cell.angle_beta   90.00
_cell.angle_gamma   90.00
#
_symmetry.space_group_name_H-M   'P 1'
#
loop_
_entity.id
_entity.type
_entity.pdbx_description
1 polymer ?
#
loop_
_entity_poly.entity_id
_entity_poly.type
_entity_poly.pdbx_seq_one_letter_code
_entity_poly.pdbx_strand_id
1 'polypeptide(L)'
;MSPQTVAKHIRSADQALGMVETLVERNRDAKAAVQLAKLRRQSRAADRESASLRRRARSRRAKGRAASVTVKLAQQHNEAAEDLARIVDEASGAVQLDIAEAINAELRGREKAISALTRLMSRVPESAKPGIARAIARLSSDGADEVRSLTQALEGASLSPQARQEVQDALELATAAMDTALELLSSLVDQVPEQARPYVELAVGLVTEQLNMVKNLLLGLFSGEATPTQGTTPLPVSTGGQCLIPIPIKLPFVLPGC
;
A
#
# COMPACT_ATOMS: atom_id res chain seq x y z
N MET A 1 1.04 -10.48 27.53
CA MET A 1 1.16 -9.56 26.37
C MET A 1 -0.22 -9.02 26.06
N SER A 2 -0.37 -7.70 26.10
CA SER A 2 -1.65 -7.03 25.96
C SER A 2 -1.76 -6.38 24.58
N PRO A 3 -2.98 -6.20 24.04
CA PRO A 3 -3.21 -5.38 22.84
C PRO A 3 -2.59 -3.98 22.93
N GLN A 4 -2.47 -3.42 24.14
CA GLN A 4 -1.83 -2.12 24.39
C GLN A 4 -0.33 -2.13 24.08
N THR A 5 0.35 -3.28 24.23
CA THR A 5 1.79 -3.39 23.91
C THR A 5 2.00 -3.28 22.40
N VAL A 6 1.20 -3.98 21.60
CA VAL A 6 1.24 -3.88 20.13
C VAL A 6 0.92 -2.45 19.69
N ALA A 7 -0.15 -1.86 20.25
CA ALA A 7 -0.53 -0.48 19.93
C ALA A 7 0.56 0.56 20.29
N LYS A 8 1.34 0.32 21.34
CA LYS A 8 2.49 1.16 21.69
C LYS A 8 3.58 1.08 20.63
N HIS A 9 3.88 -0.12 20.14
CA HIS A 9 4.88 -0.31 19.08
C HIS A 9 4.43 0.33 17.76
N ILE A 10 3.16 0.14 17.37
CA ILE A 10 2.54 0.81 16.21
C ILE A 10 2.72 2.33 16.31
N ARG A 11 2.24 2.97 17.38
CA ARG A 11 2.43 4.43 17.54
C ARG A 11 3.89 4.89 17.51
N SER A 12 4.80 4.06 18.00
CA SER A 12 6.24 4.38 18.00
C SER A 12 6.86 4.21 16.61
N ALA A 13 6.32 3.30 15.79
CA ALA A 13 6.63 3.16 14.38
C ALA A 13 6.12 4.38 13.61
N ASP A 14 4.84 4.75 13.76
CA ASP A 14 4.23 5.91 13.10
C ASP A 14 4.98 7.21 13.42
N GLN A 15 5.33 7.43 14.69
CA GLN A 15 6.13 8.59 15.08
C GLN A 15 7.52 8.57 14.44
N ALA A 16 8.15 7.40 14.29
CA ALA A 16 9.45 7.30 13.64
C ALA A 16 9.34 7.59 12.14
N LEU A 17 8.28 7.10 11.48
CA LEU A 17 7.98 7.35 10.08
C LEU A 17 7.78 8.84 9.78
N GLY A 18 6.91 9.54 10.51
CA GLY A 18 6.72 10.99 10.30
C GLY A 18 8.00 11.81 10.53
N MET A 19 8.92 11.30 11.38
CA MET A 19 10.24 11.90 11.52
C MET A 19 11.16 11.58 10.34
N VAL A 20 11.06 10.41 9.70
CA VAL A 20 11.78 10.09 8.45
C VAL A 20 11.38 11.08 7.37
N GLU A 21 10.08 11.25 7.12
CA GLU A 21 9.54 12.20 6.13
C GLU A 21 10.11 13.61 6.35
N THR A 22 9.92 14.17 7.55
CA THR A 22 10.42 15.51 7.91
C THR A 22 11.95 15.64 7.74
N LEU A 23 12.71 14.56 7.92
CA LEU A 23 14.17 14.58 7.82
C LEU A 23 14.64 14.44 6.37
N VAL A 24 13.95 13.65 5.54
CA VAL A 24 14.21 13.54 4.10
C VAL A 24 13.93 14.87 3.41
N GLU A 25 12.77 15.49 3.67
CA GLU A 25 12.41 16.83 3.13
C GLU A 25 13.47 17.91 3.47
N ARG A 26 14.16 17.75 4.60
CA ARG A 26 15.19 18.68 5.08
C ARG A 26 16.61 18.29 4.66
N ASN A 27 16.77 17.29 3.80
CA ASN A 27 18.06 16.74 3.37
C ASN A 27 18.95 16.30 4.56
N ARG A 28 18.35 15.65 5.57
CA ARG A 28 19.01 15.18 6.80
C ARG A 28 19.13 13.66 6.85
N ASP A 29 19.66 13.09 5.79
CA ASP A 29 19.77 11.66 5.49
C ASP A 29 20.29 10.83 6.68
N ALA A 30 21.42 11.22 7.29
CA ALA A 30 21.97 10.47 8.43
C ALA A 30 21.00 10.35 9.62
N LYS A 31 20.16 11.35 9.86
CA LYS A 31 19.15 11.30 10.92
C LYS A 31 17.92 10.53 10.47
N ALA A 32 17.55 10.63 9.19
CA ALA A 32 16.47 9.84 8.60
C ALA A 32 16.77 8.34 8.74
N ALA A 33 18.00 7.91 8.42
CA ALA A 33 18.45 6.52 8.59
C ALA A 33 18.27 6.00 10.03
N VAL A 34 18.58 6.82 11.05
CA VAL A 34 18.39 6.45 12.46
C VAL A 34 16.90 6.26 12.80
N GLN A 35 16.02 7.13 12.28
CA GLN A 35 14.58 6.98 12.50
C GLN A 35 14.01 5.79 11.73
N LEU A 36 14.53 5.49 10.54
CA LEU A 36 14.14 4.33 9.77
C LEU A 36 14.53 3.02 10.48
N ALA A 37 15.74 2.96 11.06
CA ALA A 37 16.13 1.83 11.90
C ALA A 37 15.22 1.67 13.12
N LYS A 38 14.74 2.78 13.69
CA LYS A 38 13.75 2.77 14.79
C LYS A 38 12.39 2.26 14.29
N LEU A 39 11.89 2.73 13.15
CA LEU A 39 10.66 2.23 12.50
C LEU A 39 10.73 0.70 12.37
N ARG A 40 11.74 0.19 11.65
CA ARG A 40 11.95 -1.25 11.43
C ARG A 40 11.98 -2.05 12.74
N ARG A 41 12.63 -1.51 13.78
CA ARG A 41 12.68 -2.16 15.11
C ARG A 41 11.30 -2.23 15.76
N GLN A 42 10.50 -1.16 15.69
CA GLN A 42 9.16 -1.11 16.28
C GLN A 42 8.17 -1.99 15.51
N SER A 43 8.18 -1.98 14.18
CA SER A 43 7.36 -2.87 13.34
C SER A 43 7.63 -4.35 13.68
N ARG A 44 8.91 -4.76 13.73
CA ARG A 44 9.32 -6.13 14.13
C ARG A 44 8.90 -6.49 15.57
N ALA A 45 8.86 -5.52 16.48
CA ALA A 45 8.37 -5.75 17.83
C ALA A 45 6.85 -5.95 17.83
N ALA A 46 6.11 -5.10 17.14
CA ALA A 46 4.67 -5.21 16.97
C ALA A 46 4.27 -6.58 16.36
N ASP A 47 5.00 -7.02 15.35
CA ASP A 47 4.84 -8.35 14.73
C ASP A 47 4.98 -9.50 15.72
N ARG A 48 6.09 -9.52 16.47
CA ARG A 48 6.37 -10.58 17.45
C ARG A 48 5.31 -10.61 18.55
N GLU A 49 4.90 -9.44 19.05
CA GLU A 49 3.86 -9.27 20.06
C GLU A 49 2.49 -9.71 19.53
N SER A 50 2.13 -9.32 18.30
CA SER A 50 0.90 -9.73 17.62
C SER A 50 0.85 -11.24 17.42
N ALA A 51 1.95 -11.86 16.95
CA ALA A 51 2.06 -13.30 16.81
C ALA A 51 1.96 -14.04 18.16
N SER A 52 2.57 -13.50 19.21
CA SER A 52 2.45 -14.04 20.58
C SER A 52 1.01 -13.95 21.10
N LEU A 53 0.34 -12.81 20.89
CA LEU A 53 -1.06 -12.61 21.26
C LEU A 53 -1.98 -13.61 20.56
N ARG A 54 -1.79 -13.85 19.24
CA ARG A 54 -2.53 -14.87 18.48
C ARG A 54 -2.31 -16.28 19.05
N ARG A 55 -1.06 -16.67 19.31
CA ARG A 55 -0.73 -18.00 19.86
C ARG A 55 -1.36 -18.26 21.22
N ARG A 56 -1.48 -17.22 22.05
CA ARG A 56 -2.07 -17.30 23.40
C ARG A 56 -3.59 -17.11 23.44
N ALA A 57 -4.22 -16.71 22.33
CA ALA A 57 -5.65 -16.45 22.26
C ALA A 57 -6.49 -17.75 22.26
N ARG A 58 -6.81 -18.26 23.45
CA ARG A 58 -7.60 -19.50 23.60
C ARG A 58 -9.12 -19.29 23.53
N SER A 59 -9.63 -18.19 24.09
CA SER A 59 -11.08 -17.92 24.11
C SER A 59 -11.56 -17.15 22.87
N ARG A 60 -12.86 -17.25 22.54
CA ARG A 60 -13.47 -16.49 21.42
C ARG A 60 -13.20 -14.99 21.50
N ARG A 61 -13.36 -14.40 22.69
CA ARG A 61 -13.07 -12.98 22.94
C ARG A 61 -11.58 -12.65 22.75
N ALA A 62 -10.68 -13.53 23.19
CA ALA A 62 -9.25 -13.33 22.98
C ALA A 62 -8.87 -13.43 21.49
N LYS A 63 -9.46 -14.38 20.74
CA LYS A 63 -9.27 -14.53 19.29
C LYS A 63 -9.74 -13.28 18.53
N GLY A 64 -10.92 -12.75 18.86
CA GLY A 64 -11.42 -11.50 18.27
C GLY A 64 -10.51 -10.31 18.52
N ARG A 65 -9.98 -10.16 19.74
CA ARG A 65 -8.98 -9.11 20.04
C ARG A 65 -7.68 -9.28 19.26
N ALA A 66 -7.17 -10.51 19.17
CA ALA A 66 -5.96 -10.80 18.41
C ALA A 66 -6.14 -10.53 16.91
N ALA A 67 -7.32 -10.85 16.37
CA ALA A 67 -7.70 -10.51 15.00
C ALA A 67 -7.71 -8.99 14.79
N SER A 68 -8.40 -8.25 15.65
CA SER A 68 -8.45 -6.78 15.57
C SER A 68 -7.07 -6.13 15.64
N VAL A 69 -6.17 -6.63 16.50
CA VAL A 69 -4.78 -6.17 16.57
C VAL A 69 -4.01 -6.51 15.29
N THR A 70 -4.26 -7.68 14.70
CA THR A 70 -3.62 -8.09 13.44
C THR A 70 -4.08 -7.20 12.28
N VAL A 71 -5.38 -6.85 12.22
CA VAL A 71 -5.91 -5.89 11.23
C VAL A 71 -5.23 -4.54 11.38
N LYS A 72 -5.15 -4.00 12.60
CA LYS A 72 -4.49 -2.70 12.85
C LYS A 72 -3.00 -2.70 12.46
N LEU A 73 -2.29 -3.79 12.76
CA LEU A 73 -0.89 -3.93 12.36
C LEU A 73 -0.74 -3.99 10.83
N ALA A 74 -1.63 -4.71 10.16
CA ALA A 74 -1.65 -4.76 8.70
C ALA A 74 -1.91 -3.38 8.07
N GLN A 75 -2.83 -2.60 8.66
CA GLN A 75 -3.10 -1.22 8.24
C GLN A 75 -1.86 -0.32 8.41
N GLN A 76 -1.17 -0.40 9.57
CA GLN A 76 0.07 0.37 9.76
C GLN A 76 1.14 0.00 8.74
N HIS A 77 1.31 -1.30 8.43
CA HIS A 77 2.24 -1.73 7.37
C HIS A 77 1.87 -1.14 6.01
N ASN A 78 0.58 -1.01 5.72
CA ASN A 78 0.08 -0.42 4.50
C ASN A 78 0.41 1.08 4.42
N GLU A 79 -0.02 1.82 5.45
CA GLU A 79 0.22 3.28 5.58
C GLU A 79 1.72 3.59 5.54
N ALA A 80 2.55 2.80 6.23
CA ALA A 80 3.99 2.99 6.22
C ALA A 80 4.63 2.72 4.85
N ALA A 81 4.16 1.72 4.10
CA ALA A 81 4.66 1.47 2.75
C ALA A 81 4.29 2.62 1.80
N GLU A 82 3.07 3.16 1.92
CA GLU A 82 2.59 4.30 1.12
C GLU A 82 3.43 5.57 1.40
N ASP A 83 3.59 5.92 2.67
CA ASP A 83 4.34 7.10 3.10
C ASP A 83 5.82 7.02 2.69
N LEU A 84 6.44 5.84 2.84
CA LEU A 84 7.81 5.62 2.38
C LEU A 84 7.95 5.68 0.86
N ALA A 85 6.98 5.14 0.12
CA ALA A 85 6.96 5.21 -1.35
C ALA A 85 6.85 6.65 -1.85
N ARG A 86 6.15 7.53 -1.13
CA ARG A 86 6.02 8.95 -1.47
C ARG A 86 7.35 9.71 -1.39
N ILE A 87 8.21 9.35 -0.46
CA ILE A 87 9.46 10.08 -0.17
C ILE A 87 10.73 9.41 -0.74
N VAL A 88 10.63 8.21 -1.33
CA VAL A 88 11.80 7.44 -1.79
C VAL A 88 12.59 8.18 -2.88
N ASP A 89 11.90 8.95 -3.73
CA ASP A 89 12.52 9.72 -4.81
C ASP A 89 13.15 11.03 -4.32
N GLU A 90 12.74 11.50 -3.13
CA GLU A 90 13.33 12.68 -2.48
C GLU A 90 14.61 12.33 -1.72
N ALA A 91 14.76 11.06 -1.32
CA ALA A 91 15.94 10.57 -0.63
C ALA A 91 17.09 10.30 -1.62
N SER A 92 18.33 10.39 -1.12
CA SER A 92 19.52 10.14 -1.93
C SER A 92 20.44 9.09 -1.32
N GLY A 93 21.24 8.44 -2.18
CA GLY A 93 22.32 7.54 -1.79
C GLY A 93 21.84 6.36 -0.91
N ALA A 94 22.50 6.19 0.24
CA ALA A 94 22.23 5.06 1.14
C ALA A 94 20.82 5.12 1.77
N VAL A 95 20.28 6.32 2.01
CA VAL A 95 18.95 6.46 2.64
C VAL A 95 17.83 6.06 1.68
N GLN A 96 17.99 6.33 0.39
CA GLN A 96 17.06 5.85 -0.63
C GLN A 96 16.98 4.32 -0.65
N LEU A 97 18.13 3.64 -0.59
CA LEU A 97 18.19 2.17 -0.52
C LEU A 97 17.55 1.65 0.78
N ASP A 98 17.88 2.27 1.91
CA ASP A 98 17.31 1.94 3.21
C ASP A 98 15.76 2.07 3.20
N ILE A 99 15.23 3.12 2.56
CA ILE A 99 13.77 3.32 2.38
C ILE A 99 13.18 2.23 1.50
N ALA A 100 13.80 1.87 0.38
CA ALA A 100 13.35 0.78 -0.48
C ALA A 100 13.29 -0.57 0.28
N GLU A 101 14.32 -0.88 1.08
CA GLU A 101 14.31 -2.05 1.96
C GLU A 101 13.18 -2.01 2.99
N ALA A 102 12.88 -0.82 3.53
CA ALA A 102 11.81 -0.63 4.50
C ALA A 102 10.44 -0.84 3.86
N ILE A 103 10.20 -0.33 2.63
CA ILE A 103 8.99 -0.59 1.86
C ILE A 103 8.77 -2.09 1.70
N ASN A 104 9.79 -2.83 1.25
CA ASN A 104 9.72 -4.30 1.11
C ASN A 104 9.41 -4.99 2.45
N ALA A 105 10.00 -4.51 3.55
CA ALA A 105 9.72 -5.06 4.88
C ALA A 105 8.27 -4.83 5.34
N GLU A 106 7.71 -3.65 5.10
CA GLU A 106 6.33 -3.32 5.45
C GLU A 106 5.33 -4.09 4.57
N LEU A 107 5.56 -4.21 3.25
CA LEU A 107 4.77 -5.05 2.35
C LEU A 107 4.72 -6.52 2.81
N ARG A 108 5.87 -7.10 3.15
CA ARG A 108 5.95 -8.46 3.75
C ARG A 108 5.22 -8.56 5.09
N GLY A 109 5.22 -7.50 5.88
CA GLY A 109 4.47 -7.41 7.14
C GLY A 109 2.96 -7.50 6.90
N ARG A 110 2.45 -6.71 5.94
CA ARG A 110 1.06 -6.74 5.49
C ARG A 110 0.65 -8.14 5.02
N GLU A 111 1.43 -8.78 4.17
CA GLU A 111 1.15 -10.13 3.66
C GLU A 111 1.07 -11.18 4.76
N LYS A 112 2.01 -11.14 5.72
CA LYS A 112 1.96 -12.03 6.89
C LYS A 112 0.70 -11.83 7.71
N ALA A 113 0.23 -10.58 7.82
CA ALA A 113 -1.01 -10.28 8.52
C ALA A 113 -2.24 -10.77 7.75
N ILE A 114 -2.29 -10.59 6.42
CA ILE A 114 -3.34 -11.16 5.55
C ILE A 114 -3.36 -12.68 5.69
N SER A 115 -2.23 -13.36 5.54
CA SER A 115 -2.13 -14.81 5.71
C SER A 115 -2.62 -15.27 7.10
N ALA A 116 -2.31 -14.52 8.15
CA ALA A 116 -2.80 -14.80 9.50
C ALA A 116 -4.31 -14.62 9.64
N LEU A 117 -4.90 -13.63 8.98
CA LEU A 117 -6.35 -13.41 8.94
C LEU A 117 -7.05 -14.52 8.13
N THR A 118 -6.48 -14.93 6.99
CA THR A 118 -7.03 -16.02 6.16
C THR A 118 -7.02 -17.34 6.93
N ARG A 119 -5.92 -17.69 7.61
CA ARG A 119 -5.86 -18.88 8.49
C ARG A 119 -6.84 -18.82 9.66
N LEU A 120 -7.25 -17.61 10.07
CA LEU A 120 -8.23 -17.44 11.12
C LEU A 120 -9.66 -17.69 10.62
N MET A 121 -9.96 -17.47 9.33
CA MET A 121 -11.30 -17.67 8.76
C MET A 121 -11.82 -19.10 8.95
N SER A 122 -10.96 -20.11 8.82
CA SER A 122 -11.34 -21.53 9.05
C SER A 122 -11.57 -21.89 10.53
N ARG A 123 -11.31 -20.97 11.46
CA ARG A 123 -11.31 -21.22 12.92
C ARG A 123 -12.26 -20.32 13.70
N VAL A 124 -12.97 -19.43 13.01
CA VAL A 124 -13.95 -18.52 13.61
C VAL A 124 -15.37 -18.94 13.22
N PRO A 125 -16.38 -18.61 14.04
CA PRO A 125 -17.77 -18.88 13.69
C PRO A 125 -18.19 -18.10 12.43
N GLU A 126 -19.16 -18.64 11.67
CA GLU A 126 -19.68 -18.04 10.43
C GLU A 126 -20.01 -16.56 10.57
N SER A 127 -20.63 -16.17 11.69
CA SER A 127 -21.00 -14.78 11.97
C SER A 127 -19.82 -13.79 11.96
N ALA A 128 -18.58 -14.27 12.10
CA ALA A 128 -17.36 -13.45 12.11
C ALA A 128 -16.61 -13.46 10.78
N LYS A 129 -16.88 -14.42 9.87
CA LYS A 129 -16.18 -14.53 8.58
C LYS A 129 -16.35 -13.29 7.69
N PRO A 130 -17.54 -12.65 7.56
CA PRO A 130 -17.69 -11.46 6.73
C PRO A 130 -16.86 -10.26 7.20
N GLY A 131 -16.60 -10.15 8.50
CA GLY A 131 -15.74 -9.09 9.04
C GLY A 131 -14.26 -9.31 8.70
N ILE A 132 -13.81 -10.57 8.74
CA ILE A 132 -12.44 -10.93 8.35
C ILE A 132 -12.25 -10.82 6.84
N ALA A 133 -13.22 -11.29 6.05
CA ALA A 133 -13.18 -11.17 4.59
C ALA A 133 -13.11 -9.70 4.14
N ARG A 134 -13.91 -8.81 4.73
CA ARG A 134 -13.81 -7.35 4.47
C ARG A 134 -12.46 -6.77 4.85
N ALA A 135 -11.86 -7.21 5.96
CA ALA A 135 -10.53 -6.76 6.35
C ALA A 135 -9.45 -7.24 5.38
N ILE A 136 -9.52 -8.49 4.91
CA ILE A 136 -8.61 -9.02 3.89
C ILE A 136 -8.80 -8.24 2.58
N ALA A 137 -10.03 -8.09 2.11
CA ALA A 137 -10.32 -7.37 0.87
C ALA A 137 -9.78 -5.94 0.90
N ARG A 138 -9.99 -5.20 2.00
CA ARG A 138 -9.43 -3.85 2.17
C ARG A 138 -7.90 -3.85 2.17
N LEU A 139 -7.28 -4.77 2.91
CA LEU A 139 -5.82 -4.85 2.96
C LEU A 139 -5.21 -5.27 1.60
N SER A 140 -5.96 -6.03 0.80
CA SER A 140 -5.56 -6.42 -0.55
C SER A 140 -5.79 -5.31 -1.58
N SER A 141 -6.91 -4.58 -1.50
CA SER A 141 -7.21 -3.45 -2.39
C SER A 141 -6.27 -2.28 -2.14
N ASP A 142 -6.06 -1.99 -0.84
CA ASP A 142 -4.99 -1.19 -0.25
C ASP A 142 -3.73 -1.30 -1.14
N GLY A 143 -3.22 -2.54 -1.08
CA GLY A 143 -2.02 -3.01 -1.75
C GLY A 143 -1.88 -2.83 -3.24
N ALA A 144 -2.97 -2.90 -3.97
CA ALA A 144 -2.91 -2.76 -5.41
C ALA A 144 -2.59 -1.32 -5.83
N ASP A 145 -3.15 -0.35 -5.10
CA ASP A 145 -2.93 1.07 -5.39
C ASP A 145 -1.53 1.51 -4.97
N GLU A 146 -0.99 1.05 -3.83
CA GLU A 146 0.40 1.39 -3.47
C GLU A 146 1.43 0.73 -4.38
N VAL A 147 1.20 -0.52 -4.79
CA VAL A 147 2.07 -1.18 -5.79
C VAL A 147 2.06 -0.36 -7.08
N ARG A 148 0.88 0.11 -7.52
CA ARG A 148 0.77 0.98 -8.70
C ARG A 148 1.52 2.29 -8.52
N SER A 149 1.37 2.97 -7.39
CA SER A 149 2.09 4.21 -7.10
C SER A 149 3.60 3.99 -7.05
N LEU A 150 4.05 2.89 -6.47
CA LEU A 150 5.46 2.50 -6.47
C LEU A 150 5.95 2.27 -7.90
N THR A 151 5.25 1.45 -8.69
CA THR A 151 5.48 1.21 -10.12
C THR A 151 5.61 2.52 -10.91
N GLN A 152 4.71 3.48 -10.71
CA GLN A 152 4.75 4.78 -11.38
C GLN A 152 5.94 5.64 -10.94
N ALA A 153 6.29 5.63 -9.65
CA ALA A 153 7.50 6.28 -9.15
C ALA A 153 8.75 5.68 -9.81
N LEU A 154 8.81 4.36 -9.97
CA LEU A 154 9.93 3.66 -10.63
C LEU A 154 10.09 4.02 -12.12
N GLU A 155 9.01 4.32 -12.84
CA GLU A 155 9.06 4.72 -14.26
C GLU A 155 9.79 6.06 -14.46
N GLY A 156 9.61 6.99 -13.53
CA GLY A 156 10.18 8.33 -13.60
C GLY A 156 11.51 8.50 -12.86
N ALA A 157 11.81 7.63 -11.90
CA ALA A 157 12.94 7.80 -10.99
C ALA A 157 14.26 7.28 -11.54
N SER A 158 15.33 8.06 -11.33
CA SER A 158 16.73 7.68 -11.60
C SER A 158 17.29 6.78 -10.50
N LEU A 159 16.55 5.71 -10.16
CA LEU A 159 17.00 4.75 -9.16
C LEU A 159 18.29 4.06 -9.57
N SER A 160 19.16 3.82 -8.59
CA SER A 160 20.30 2.94 -8.78
C SER A 160 19.85 1.54 -9.23
N PRO A 161 20.65 0.82 -10.04
CA PRO A 161 20.29 -0.53 -10.49
C PRO A 161 19.95 -1.49 -9.35
N GLN A 162 20.65 -1.36 -8.21
CA GLN A 162 20.41 -2.17 -7.03
C GLN A 162 19.06 -1.87 -6.37
N ALA A 163 18.73 -0.59 -6.17
CA ALA A 163 17.42 -0.19 -5.62
C ALA A 163 16.27 -0.66 -6.52
N ARG A 164 16.45 -0.58 -7.85
CA ARG A 164 15.47 -1.08 -8.82
C ARG A 164 15.24 -2.59 -8.68
N GLN A 165 16.30 -3.38 -8.54
CA GLN A 165 16.18 -4.83 -8.34
C GLN A 165 15.46 -5.17 -7.02
N GLU A 166 15.78 -4.48 -5.93
CA GLU A 166 15.12 -4.75 -4.64
C GLU A 166 13.64 -4.42 -4.65
N VAL A 167 13.26 -3.34 -5.35
CA VAL A 167 11.85 -3.02 -5.55
C VAL A 167 11.18 -4.06 -6.45
N GLN A 168 11.84 -4.52 -7.50
CA GLN A 168 11.32 -5.60 -8.35
C GLN A 168 11.06 -6.88 -7.55
N ASP A 169 12.02 -7.33 -6.75
CA ASP A 169 11.88 -8.52 -5.90
C ASP A 169 10.71 -8.35 -4.90
N ALA A 170 10.50 -7.14 -4.39
CA ALA A 170 9.37 -6.82 -3.51
C ALA A 170 8.03 -6.90 -4.25
N LEU A 171 7.98 -6.40 -5.49
CA LEU A 171 6.79 -6.42 -6.34
C LEU A 171 6.41 -7.84 -6.76
N GLU A 172 7.39 -8.68 -7.13
CA GLU A 172 7.16 -10.08 -7.45
C GLU A 172 6.63 -10.85 -6.23
N LEU A 173 7.21 -10.61 -5.05
CA LEU A 173 6.74 -11.22 -3.82
C LEU A 173 5.31 -10.79 -3.46
N ALA A 174 5.01 -9.50 -3.57
CA ALA A 174 3.67 -8.96 -3.35
C ALA A 174 2.65 -9.58 -4.30
N THR A 175 2.99 -9.67 -5.59
CA THR A 175 2.15 -10.29 -6.62
C THR A 175 1.88 -11.77 -6.29
N ALA A 176 2.91 -12.53 -5.93
CA ALA A 176 2.76 -13.94 -5.57
C ALA A 176 1.91 -14.14 -4.30
N ALA A 177 2.05 -13.26 -3.31
CA ALA A 177 1.24 -13.29 -2.10
C ALA A 177 -0.22 -12.95 -2.39
N MET A 178 -0.47 -12.01 -3.30
CA MET A 178 -1.80 -11.62 -3.74
C MET A 178 -2.47 -12.74 -4.56
N ASP A 179 -1.74 -13.41 -5.46
CA ASP A 179 -2.22 -14.60 -6.19
C ASP A 179 -2.62 -15.71 -5.18
N THR A 180 -1.80 -15.95 -4.16
CA THR A 180 -2.12 -16.88 -3.07
C THR A 180 -3.37 -16.46 -2.29
N ALA A 181 -3.54 -15.16 -2.03
CA ALA A 181 -4.72 -14.64 -1.33
C ALA A 181 -5.99 -14.80 -2.17
N LEU A 182 -5.92 -14.59 -3.49
CA LEU A 182 -7.01 -14.84 -4.43
C LEU A 182 -7.40 -16.32 -4.47
N GLU A 183 -6.43 -17.22 -4.58
CA GLU A 183 -6.70 -18.67 -4.54
C GLU A 183 -7.44 -19.05 -3.26
N LEU A 184 -6.99 -18.51 -2.12
CA LEU A 184 -7.64 -18.75 -0.84
C LEU A 184 -9.05 -18.16 -0.79
N LEU A 185 -9.27 -16.93 -1.28
CA LEU A 185 -10.59 -16.31 -1.31
C LEU A 185 -11.54 -17.07 -2.25
N SER A 186 -11.08 -17.49 -3.42
CA SER A 186 -11.84 -18.33 -4.36
C SER A 186 -12.22 -19.66 -3.73
N SER A 187 -11.31 -20.32 -3.00
CA SER A 187 -11.60 -21.56 -2.27
C SER A 187 -12.63 -21.39 -1.14
N LEU A 188 -12.84 -20.16 -0.68
CA LEU A 188 -13.82 -19.84 0.36
C LEU A 188 -15.21 -19.60 -0.21
N VAL A 189 -15.35 -19.23 -1.48
CA VAL A 189 -16.67 -19.02 -2.12
C VAL A 189 -17.56 -20.25 -1.95
N ASP A 190 -16.98 -21.44 -2.09
CA ASP A 190 -17.69 -22.72 -1.95
C ASP A 190 -18.06 -23.06 -0.50
N GLN A 191 -17.38 -22.46 0.48
CA GLN A 191 -17.56 -22.73 1.92
C GLN A 191 -18.50 -21.73 2.60
N VAL A 192 -18.98 -20.72 1.87
CA VAL A 192 -19.81 -19.65 2.39
C VAL A 192 -21.29 -19.99 2.12
N PRO A 193 -22.20 -19.77 3.09
CA PRO A 193 -23.63 -19.97 2.89
C PRO A 193 -24.14 -19.18 1.67
N GLU A 194 -25.15 -19.71 0.97
CA GLU A 194 -25.69 -19.08 -0.25
C GLU A 194 -26.04 -17.60 -0.04
N GLN A 195 -26.54 -17.22 1.13
CA GLN A 195 -26.92 -15.82 1.43
C GLN A 195 -25.72 -14.85 1.45
N ALA A 196 -24.52 -15.36 1.74
CA ALA A 196 -23.30 -14.56 1.81
C ALA A 196 -22.41 -14.70 0.55
N ARG A 197 -22.67 -15.70 -0.29
CA ARG A 197 -21.94 -15.97 -1.54
C ARG A 197 -21.80 -14.74 -2.46
N PRO A 198 -22.86 -13.97 -2.80
CA PRO A 198 -22.73 -12.85 -3.74
C PRO A 198 -21.79 -11.74 -3.24
N TYR A 199 -21.70 -11.53 -1.92
CA TYR A 199 -20.78 -10.54 -1.36
C TYR A 199 -19.32 -11.00 -1.42
N VAL A 200 -19.09 -12.31 -1.27
CA VAL A 200 -17.75 -12.90 -1.38
C VAL A 200 -17.29 -12.94 -2.84
N GLU A 201 -18.18 -13.33 -3.76
CA GLU A 201 -17.91 -13.29 -5.20
C GLU A 201 -17.59 -11.87 -5.69
N LEU A 202 -18.36 -10.86 -5.25
CA LEU A 202 -18.07 -9.47 -5.56
C LEU A 202 -16.69 -9.04 -5.03
N ALA A 203 -16.35 -9.41 -3.79
CA ALA A 203 -15.05 -9.10 -3.21
C ALA A 203 -13.91 -9.79 -3.96
N VAL A 204 -14.08 -11.06 -4.35
CA VAL A 204 -13.11 -11.82 -5.16
C VAL A 204 -12.92 -11.16 -6.52
N GLY A 205 -14.02 -10.78 -7.20
CA GLY A 205 -13.97 -10.11 -8.50
C GLY A 205 -13.19 -8.81 -8.45
N LEU A 206 -13.49 -7.93 -7.49
CA LEU A 206 -12.79 -6.65 -7.30
C LEU A 206 -11.29 -6.83 -7.07
N VAL A 207 -10.91 -7.77 -6.19
CA VAL A 207 -9.49 -8.04 -5.90
C VAL A 207 -8.79 -8.64 -7.13
N THR A 208 -9.48 -9.51 -7.89
CA THR A 208 -8.93 -10.14 -9.11
C THR A 208 -8.68 -9.12 -10.21
N GLU A 209 -9.64 -8.21 -10.44
CA GLU A 209 -9.49 -7.14 -11.44
C GLU A 209 -8.33 -6.20 -11.10
N GLN A 210 -8.25 -5.76 -9.83
CA GLN A 210 -7.15 -4.90 -9.37
C GLN A 210 -5.79 -5.61 -9.52
N LEU A 211 -5.74 -6.91 -9.24
CA LEU A 211 -4.53 -7.70 -9.38
C LEU A 211 -4.06 -7.87 -10.80
N ASN A 212 -4.97 -8.20 -11.71
CA ASN A 212 -4.65 -8.29 -13.13
C ASN A 212 -4.16 -6.94 -13.67
N MET A 213 -4.76 -5.83 -13.23
CA MET A 213 -4.30 -4.49 -13.60
C MET A 213 -2.87 -4.23 -13.13
N VAL A 214 -2.57 -4.51 -11.86
CA VAL A 214 -1.22 -4.35 -11.29
C VAL A 214 -0.20 -5.24 -12.01
N LYS A 215 -0.54 -6.52 -12.21
CA LYS A 215 0.33 -7.48 -12.90
C LYS A 215 0.64 -7.03 -14.33
N ASN A 216 -0.35 -6.52 -15.05
CA ASN A 216 -0.16 -6.01 -16.41
C ASN A 216 0.70 -4.74 -16.44
N LEU A 217 0.53 -3.82 -15.48
CA LEU A 217 1.39 -2.65 -15.33
C LEU A 217 2.84 -3.07 -15.09
N LEU A 218 3.07 -4.01 -14.18
CA LEU A 218 4.39 -4.56 -13.90
C LEU A 218 5.00 -5.22 -15.13
N LEU A 219 4.25 -6.07 -15.84
CA LEU A 219 4.72 -6.68 -17.08
C LEU A 219 5.07 -5.62 -18.13
N GLY A 220 4.29 -4.53 -18.23
CA GLY A 220 4.57 -3.40 -19.12
C GLY A 220 5.90 -2.70 -18.80
N LEU A 221 6.18 -2.45 -17.51
CA LEU A 221 7.46 -1.88 -17.07
C LEU A 221 8.66 -2.70 -17.53
N PHE A 222 8.59 -4.02 -17.31
CA PHE A 222 9.75 -4.89 -17.42
C PHE A 222 9.95 -5.44 -18.82
N SER A 223 8.90 -5.47 -19.64
CA SER A 223 9.03 -5.91 -21.04
C SER A 223 9.80 -4.90 -21.89
N GLY A 224 10.06 -3.68 -21.38
CA GLY A 224 10.76 -2.63 -22.12
C GLY A 224 10.02 -2.17 -23.38
N GLU A 225 8.79 -2.67 -23.58
CA GLU A 225 7.83 -2.11 -24.50
C GLU A 225 7.37 -0.80 -23.88
N ALA A 226 8.19 0.24 -24.06
CA ALA A 226 7.74 1.61 -23.91
C ALA A 226 6.38 1.66 -24.58
N THR A 227 5.31 1.85 -23.80
CA THR A 227 3.97 2.15 -24.32
C THR A 227 4.22 3.10 -25.48
N PRO A 228 3.90 2.74 -26.74
CA PRO A 228 4.11 3.64 -27.84
C PRO A 228 3.32 4.87 -27.44
N THR A 229 4.05 5.92 -27.05
CA THR A 229 3.50 7.24 -26.76
C THR A 229 2.59 7.45 -27.95
N GLN A 230 1.27 7.37 -27.76
CA GLN A 230 0.36 7.61 -28.85
C GLN A 230 0.73 8.99 -29.28
N GLY A 231 1.40 9.06 -30.44
CA GLY A 231 1.92 10.31 -30.95
C GLY A 231 0.72 11.20 -31.01
N THR A 232 0.66 12.18 -30.11
CA THR A 232 -0.11 13.39 -30.34
C THR A 232 0.43 13.88 -31.66
N THR A 233 -0.29 13.55 -32.73
CA THR A 233 -0.08 14.10 -34.06
C THR A 233 0.04 15.59 -33.82
N PRO A 234 1.17 16.23 -34.15
CA PRO A 234 1.26 17.67 -34.00
C PRO A 234 0.09 18.26 -34.78
N LEU A 235 -0.78 18.98 -34.06
CA LEU A 235 -1.83 19.76 -34.69
C LEU A 235 -1.16 20.59 -35.79
N PRO A 236 -1.71 20.63 -37.01
CA PRO A 236 -1.15 21.43 -38.08
C PRO A 236 -1.04 22.87 -37.57
N VAL A 237 0.19 23.39 -37.54
CA VAL A 237 0.45 24.82 -37.35
C VAL A 237 -0.23 25.53 -38.51
N SER A 238 -1.42 26.06 -38.23
CA SER A 238 -2.13 26.94 -39.14
C SER A 238 -1.42 28.28 -39.12
N THR A 239 -0.51 28.46 -40.08
CA THR A 239 0.03 29.77 -40.45
C THR A 239 -1.08 30.52 -41.22
N GLY A 240 -2.09 30.99 -40.49
CA GLY A 240 -3.21 31.75 -41.02
C GLY A 240 -3.33 33.09 -40.29
N GLY A 241 -3.17 34.18 -41.03
CA GLY A 241 -3.05 35.53 -40.49
C GLY A 241 -4.33 36.13 -39.90
N GLN A 242 -4.10 37.17 -39.09
CA GLN A 242 -4.90 38.38 -38.88
C GLN A 242 -6.43 38.26 -38.72
N CYS A 243 -6.95 38.68 -37.57
CA CYS A 243 -7.69 39.96 -37.50
C CYS A 243 -7.96 40.39 -36.05
N LEU A 244 -7.67 41.66 -35.78
CA LEU A 244 -7.97 42.40 -34.55
C LEU A 244 -9.48 42.61 -34.39
N ILE A 245 -10.05 42.27 -33.23
CA ILE A 245 -11.25 42.92 -32.71
C ILE A 245 -11.07 43.16 -31.20
N PRO A 246 -11.06 44.42 -30.72
CA PRO A 246 -11.09 44.71 -29.30
C PRO A 246 -12.53 44.65 -28.77
N ILE A 247 -12.78 43.82 -27.75
CA ILE A 247 -14.02 43.84 -26.97
C ILE A 247 -13.72 44.51 -25.62
N PRO A 248 -14.38 45.62 -25.26
CA PRO A 248 -14.26 46.21 -23.94
C PRO A 248 -15.21 45.51 -22.97
N ILE A 249 -14.69 44.79 -21.97
CA ILE A 249 -15.49 44.29 -20.85
C ILE A 249 -15.22 45.16 -19.62
N LYS A 250 -16.23 45.96 -19.25
CA LYS A 250 -16.36 46.58 -17.93
C LYS A 250 -16.66 45.50 -16.89
N LEU A 251 -15.87 45.41 -15.84
CA LEU A 251 -16.22 44.68 -14.62
C LEU A 251 -16.57 45.68 -13.51
N PRO A 252 -17.73 45.55 -12.84
CA PRO A 252 -18.01 46.30 -11.62
C PRO A 252 -17.34 45.64 -10.42
N PHE A 253 -16.59 46.47 -9.70
CA PHE A 253 -15.98 46.22 -8.40
C PHE A 253 -17.06 46.33 -7.32
N VAL A 254 -17.30 45.28 -6.54
CA VAL A 254 -18.11 45.34 -5.31
C VAL A 254 -17.34 44.62 -4.21
N LEU A 255 -16.88 45.40 -3.22
CA LEU A 255 -16.40 44.92 -1.93
C LEU A 255 -17.60 44.76 -0.98
N PRO A 256 -17.67 43.71 -0.14
CA PRO A 256 -18.46 43.78 1.06
C PRO A 256 -17.59 44.30 2.21
N GLY A 257 -17.98 45.45 2.75
CA GLY A 257 -17.63 45.84 4.11
C GLY A 257 -18.74 45.38 5.06
N CYS A 258 -18.34 44.70 6.13
CA CYS A 258 -18.86 44.74 7.50
C CYS A 258 -17.87 43.98 8.38
#